data_AF-A0A5B7SSN9-F1
#
_entry.id   AF-A0A5B7SSN9-F1
#
_cell.length_a   1.000
_cell.length_b   1.000
_cell.length_c   1.000
_cell.angle_alpha   90.00
_cell.angle_beta   90.00
_cell.angle_gamma   90.00
#
_symmetry.space_group_name_H-M   'P 1'
#
loop_
_entity.id
_entity.type
_entity.pdbx_description
1 polymer ?
#
loop_
_entity_poly.entity_id
_entity_poly.type
_entity_poly.pdbx_seq_one_letter_code
_entity_poly.pdbx_strand_id
1 'polypeptide(L)'
;MTSSKDISRSNRLGSTNYILYGSDKALGLFEDSPQTLMVSDNSDFDVVRCTPNNPITSLLDDFLLFERYLFIDANTYKLLHENLCQKMHKIISQPLSHLRSSSR
;
A
#
# COMPACT_ATOMS: atom_id res chain seq x y z
N MET A 1 25.98 0.31 25.00
CA MET A 1 25.22 1.44 24.42
C MET A 1 24.35 0.85 23.31
N THR A 2 23.13 0.45 23.63
CA THR A 2 22.16 -0.06 22.65
C THR A 2 21.58 1.14 21.90
N SER A 3 21.69 1.10 20.58
CA SER A 3 21.33 2.20 19.69
C SER A 3 19.82 2.46 19.75
N SER A 4 19.39 3.72 19.84
CA SER A 4 17.97 4.13 19.85
C SER A 4 17.15 3.63 18.64
N LYS A 5 17.81 3.07 17.62
CA LYS A 5 17.15 2.41 16.47
C LYS A 5 16.50 1.06 16.84
N ASP A 6 17.00 0.34 17.85
CA ASP A 6 16.49 -0.99 18.18
C ASP A 6 15.17 -0.94 18.95
N ILE A 7 15.00 0.05 19.84
CA ILE A 7 13.81 0.21 20.68
C ILE A 7 12.54 0.44 19.85
N SER A 8 12.67 1.14 18.72
CA SER A 8 11.57 1.44 17.78
C SER A 8 11.04 0.21 17.03
N ARG A 9 11.86 -0.84 16.89
CA ARG A 9 11.49 -2.12 16.29
C ARG A 9 10.88 -3.06 17.33
N SER A 10 11.45 -3.13 18.54
CA SER A 10 11.01 -4.05 19.59
C SER A 10 9.59 -3.76 20.11
N ASN A 11 9.15 -2.49 20.13
CA ASN A 11 7.79 -2.14 20.57
C ASN A 11 6.66 -2.51 19.58
N ARG A 12 6.98 -2.92 18.35
CA ARG A 12 5.97 -3.19 17.30
C ARG A 12 5.61 -4.65 17.13
N LEU A 13 6.28 -5.57 17.83
CA LEU A 13 6.03 -7.01 17.71
C LEU A 13 4.71 -7.46 18.36
N GLY A 14 4.13 -6.63 19.24
CA GLY A 14 2.86 -6.92 19.93
C GLY A 14 1.64 -6.15 19.41
N SER A 15 1.81 -5.26 18.42
CA SER A 15 0.75 -4.35 17.96
C SER A 15 0.35 -4.62 16.51
N THR A 16 -0.91 -4.32 16.17
CA THR A 16 -1.34 -4.27 14.76
C THR A 16 -0.54 -3.21 14.03
N ASN A 17 0.07 -3.55 12.90
CA ASN A 17 0.77 -2.63 12.01
C ASN A 17 0.01 -2.49 10.70
N TYR A 18 0.07 -1.33 10.06
CA TYR A 18 -0.50 -1.11 8.74
C TYR A 18 0.61 -0.67 7.79
N ILE A 19 0.62 -1.21 6.59
CA ILE A 19 1.69 -1.03 5.61
C ILE A 19 1.08 -0.61 4.27
N LEU A 20 1.75 0.32 3.59
CA LEU A 20 1.59 0.65 2.18
C LEU A 20 2.79 0.10 1.41
N TYR A 21 2.54 -0.58 0.30
CA TYR A 21 3.56 -1.06 -0.64
C TYR A 21 3.06 -0.90 -2.08
N GLY A 22 3.96 -0.96 -3.06
CA GLY A 22 3.62 -0.79 -4.47
C GLY A 22 4.80 -0.27 -5.28
N SER A 23 4.50 0.29 -6.46
CA SER A 23 5.50 0.95 -7.31
C SER A 23 6.16 2.13 -6.60
N ASP A 24 7.43 2.42 -6.94
CA ASP A 24 8.14 3.62 -6.47
C ASP A 24 7.38 4.90 -6.76
N LYS A 25 6.65 4.94 -7.88
CA LYS A 25 5.79 6.07 -8.23
C LYS A 25 4.65 6.25 -7.22
N ALA A 26 3.99 5.17 -6.82
CA ALA A 26 2.90 5.26 -5.84
C ALA A 26 3.44 5.65 -4.46
N LEU A 27 4.58 5.10 -4.07
CA LEU A 27 5.24 5.44 -2.80
C LEU A 27 5.71 6.89 -2.78
N GLY A 28 6.30 7.40 -3.87
CA GLY A 28 6.67 8.80 -4.00
C GLY A 28 5.47 9.75 -3.92
N LEU A 29 4.35 9.42 -4.58
CA LEU A 29 3.12 10.21 -4.48
C LEU A 29 2.58 10.23 -3.04
N PHE A 30 2.71 9.14 -2.30
CA PHE A 30 2.29 9.10 -0.89
C PHE A 30 3.20 9.94 0.01
N GLU A 31 4.51 9.90 -0.22
CA GLU A 31 5.48 10.71 0.52
C GLU A 31 5.26 12.21 0.32
N ASP A 32 4.80 12.64 -0.86
CA ASP A 32 4.33 14.00 -1.08
C ASP A 32 3.10 14.30 -0.20
N SER A 33 2.06 13.46 -0.29
CA SER A 33 0.99 13.37 0.70
C SER A 33 0.05 12.17 0.42
N PRO A 34 -0.67 11.63 1.43
CA PRO A 34 -1.72 10.64 1.18
C PRO A 34 -2.76 11.12 0.15
N GLN A 35 -3.11 12.40 0.19
CA GLN A 35 -4.07 13.01 -0.73
C GLN A 35 -3.56 12.97 -2.17
N THR A 36 -2.28 13.24 -2.39
CA THR A 36 -1.63 13.21 -3.71
C THR A 36 -1.75 11.84 -4.36
N LEU A 37 -1.48 10.76 -3.61
CA LEU A 37 -1.70 9.39 -4.10
C LEU A 37 -3.18 9.13 -4.41
N MET A 38 -4.08 9.53 -3.50
CA MET A 38 -5.52 9.25 -3.64
C MET A 38 -6.18 9.92 -4.86
N VAL A 39 -5.78 11.15 -5.19
CA VAL A 39 -6.32 11.87 -6.35
C VAL A 39 -5.64 11.49 -7.68
N SER A 40 -4.48 10.84 -7.62
CA SER A 40 -3.78 10.37 -8.82
C SER A 40 -4.50 9.19 -9.47
N ASP A 41 -4.26 8.99 -10.77
CA ASP A 41 -4.70 7.78 -11.49
C ASP A 41 -3.85 6.55 -11.18
N ASN A 42 -2.87 6.64 -10.27
CA ASN A 42 -2.03 5.51 -9.90
C ASN A 42 -2.81 4.54 -9.00
N SER A 43 -2.96 3.29 -9.46
CA SER A 43 -3.55 2.16 -8.73
C SER A 43 -2.54 1.04 -8.45
N ASP A 44 -1.25 1.27 -8.72
CA ASP A 44 -0.17 0.30 -8.54
C ASP A 44 0.42 0.40 -7.12
N PHE A 45 -0.45 0.16 -6.15
CA PHE A 45 -0.17 0.05 -4.73
C PHE A 45 -1.23 -0.79 -4.03
N ASP A 46 -0.92 -1.25 -2.84
CA ASP A 46 -1.86 -1.92 -1.95
C ASP A 46 -1.54 -1.62 -0.48
N VAL A 47 -2.52 -1.87 0.39
CA VAL A 47 -2.40 -1.63 1.83
C VAL A 47 -2.79 -2.87 2.61
N VAL A 48 -1.99 -3.19 3.62
CA VAL A 48 -2.14 -4.43 4.38
C VAL A 48 -2.11 -4.17 5.88
N ARG A 49 -3.01 -4.85 6.59
CA ARG A 49 -3.05 -4.92 8.05
C ARG A 49 -2.29 -6.16 8.54
N CYS A 50 -1.17 -5.95 9.22
CA CYS A 50 -0.40 -6.97 9.88
C CYS A 50 -0.85 -7.10 11.34
N THR A 51 -1.13 -8.31 11.81
CA THR A 51 -1.50 -8.55 13.23
C THR A 51 -0.53 -9.54 13.86
N PRO A 52 -0.36 -9.57 15.19
CA PRO A 52 0.54 -10.54 15.83
C PRO A 52 0.21 -12.01 15.51
N ASN A 53 -1.07 -12.33 15.27
CA ASN A 53 -1.55 -13.68 14.93
C ASN A 53 -1.59 -13.94 13.41
N ASN A 54 -1.35 -12.91 12.61
CA ASN A 54 -1.14 -13.02 11.17
C ASN A 54 0.03 -12.09 10.82
N PRO A 55 1.25 -12.48 11.20
CA PRO A 55 2.45 -11.72 10.92
C PRO A 55 2.69 -11.82 9.42
N ILE A 56 1.99 -10.98 8.66
CA ILE A 56 2.36 -10.75 7.28
C ILE A 56 3.83 -10.31 7.24
N THR A 57 4.40 -9.71 8.30
CA THR A 57 5.85 -9.51 8.44
C THR A 57 6.71 -10.77 8.23
N SER A 58 6.28 -11.97 8.67
CA SER A 58 7.03 -13.21 8.32
C SER A 58 6.73 -13.71 6.91
N LEU A 59 5.56 -13.42 6.33
CA LEU A 59 5.28 -13.68 4.91
C LEU A 59 5.98 -12.68 3.96
N LEU A 60 6.22 -11.45 4.43
CA LEU A 60 6.95 -10.39 3.74
C LEU A 60 8.44 -10.77 3.63
N ASP A 61 9.01 -11.35 4.69
CA ASP A 61 10.40 -11.83 4.65
C ASP A 61 10.59 -13.03 3.70
N ASP A 62 9.58 -13.91 3.55
CA ASP A 62 9.71 -15.17 2.80
C ASP A 62 9.15 -15.16 1.36
N PHE A 63 8.11 -14.36 1.06
CA PHE A 63 7.38 -14.45 -0.22
C PHE A 63 7.41 -13.19 -1.08
N LEU A 64 7.63 -12.02 -0.50
CA LEU A 64 7.54 -10.74 -1.20
C LEU A 64 8.68 -9.82 -0.72
N LEU A 65 9.83 -9.93 -1.38
CA LEU A 65 10.90 -8.93 -1.31
C LEU A 65 10.37 -7.60 -1.88
N PHE A 66 9.59 -6.88 -1.09
CA PHE A 66 9.22 -5.51 -1.42
C PHE A 66 10.48 -4.66 -1.30
N GLU A 67 10.97 -4.13 -2.43
CA GLU A 67 12.13 -3.23 -2.43
C GLU A 67 11.91 -2.05 -1.48
N ARG A 68 10.65 -1.63 -1.32
CA ARG A 68 10.27 -0.53 -0.43
C ARG A 68 8.82 -0.65 0.05
N TYR A 69 8.60 -0.27 1.30
CA TYR A 69 7.28 -0.15 1.92
C TYR A 69 7.26 0.96 2.98
N LEU A 70 6.07 1.45 3.32
CA LEU A 70 5.88 2.51 4.30
C LEU A 70 4.91 2.06 5.41
N PHE A 71 5.25 2.36 6.66
CA PHE A 71 4.31 2.21 7.77
C PHE A 71 3.31 3.36 7.77
N ILE A 72 2.03 3.03 7.94
CA ILE A 72 0.93 3.99 8.00
C ILE A 72 0.08 3.74 9.25
N ASP A 73 -0.73 4.72 9.63
CA ASP A 73 -1.73 4.55 10.68
C ASP A 73 -3.03 3.89 10.17
N ALA A 74 -3.90 3.50 11.09
CA ALA A 74 -5.15 2.80 10.78
C ALA A 74 -6.14 3.66 9.95
N ASN A 75 -6.17 4.98 10.16
CA ASN A 75 -7.05 5.88 9.42
C ASN A 75 -6.56 6.01 7.98
N THR A 76 -5.25 6.21 7.81
CA THR A 76 -4.60 6.25 6.49
C THR A 76 -4.81 4.93 5.73
N TYR A 77 -4.68 3.79 6.39
CA TYR A 77 -5.00 2.48 5.81
C TYR A 77 -6.42 2.43 5.25
N LYS A 78 -7.41 2.83 6.06
CA LYS A 78 -8.82 2.77 5.65
C LYS A 78 -9.09 3.67 4.44
N LEU A 79 -8.58 4.90 4.46
CA LEU A 79 -8.73 5.85 3.35
C LEU A 79 -8.11 5.34 2.05
N LEU A 80 -6.88 4.82 2.12
CA LEU A 80 -6.19 4.29 0.95
C LEU A 80 -6.88 3.03 0.40
N HIS A 81 -7.34 2.14 1.28
CA HIS A 81 -8.07 0.94 0.87
C HIS A 81 -9.38 1.29 0.14
N GLU A 82 -10.19 2.18 0.71
CA GLU A 82 -11.45 2.64 0.08
C GLU A 82 -11.18 3.34 -1.26
N ASN A 83 -10.14 4.18 -1.33
CA ASN A 83 -9.72 4.84 -2.57
C ASN A 83 -9.30 3.82 -3.65
N LEU A 84 -8.50 2.81 -3.28
CA LEU A 84 -8.06 1.78 -4.20
C LEU A 84 -9.25 0.95 -4.72
N CYS A 85 -10.19 0.56 -3.85
CA CYS A 85 -11.42 -0.12 -4.26
C CYS A 85 -12.21 0.73 -5.28
N GLN A 86 -12.32 2.04 -5.07
CA GLN A 86 -12.99 2.94 -6.02
C GLN A 86 -12.25 3.01 -7.37
N LYS A 87 -10.90 3.07 -7.36
CA LYS A 87 -10.08 3.04 -8.57
C LYS A 87 -10.27 1.72 -9.34
N MET A 88 -10.21 0.59 -8.66
CA MET A 88 -10.41 -0.73 -9.27
C MET A 88 -11.83 -0.89 -9.83
N HIS A 89 -12.84 -0.41 -9.11
CA HIS A 89 -14.22 -0.41 -9.62
C HIS A 89 -14.34 0.39 -10.92
N LYS A 90 -13.73 1.58 -11.00
CA LYS A 90 -13.69 2.37 -12.25
C LYS A 90 -13.02 1.61 -13.39
N ILE A 91 -11.91 0.93 -13.14
CA ILE A 91 -11.18 0.14 -14.16
C ILE A 91 -12.03 -1.02 -14.65
N ILE A 92 -12.65 -1.77 -13.74
CA ILE A 92 -13.46 -2.96 -14.08
C ILE A 92 -14.79 -2.58 -14.73
N SER A 93 -15.41 -1.47 -14.31
CA SER A 93 -16.70 -1.02 -14.86
C SER A 93 -16.58 -0.24 -16.17
N GLN A 94 -15.37 0.03 -16.67
CA GLN A 94 -15.22 0.67 -17.98
C GLN A 94 -15.68 -0.29 -19.08
N PRO A 95 -16.67 0.11 -19.91
CA PRO A 95 -17.13 -0.73 -21.01
C PRO A 95 -15.98 -0.98 -22.00
N LEU A 96 -15.85 -2.23 -22.45
CA LEU A 96 -14.87 -2.73 -23.43
C LEU A 96 -14.87 -2.00 -24.80
N SER A 97 -15.69 -0.96 -24.98
CA SER A 97 -15.87 -0.22 -26.23
C SER A 97 -14.64 0.57 -26.70
N HIS A 98 -13.62 0.76 -25.87
CA HIS A 98 -12.40 1.52 -26.25
C HIS A 98 -11.26 0.65 -26.81
N LEU A 99 -11.35 -0.68 -26.78
CA LEU A 99 -10.29 -1.58 -27.29
C LEU A 99 -10.46 -1.99 -28.76
N ARG A 100 -11.49 -1.49 -29.46
CA ARG A 100 -11.80 -1.88 -30.86
C ARG A 100 -11.51 -0.81 -31.92
N SER A 101 -10.91 0.33 -31.59
CA SER A 101 -10.69 1.43 -32.55
C SER A 101 -9.22 1.72 -32.86
N SER A 102 -8.36 0.71 -32.91
CA SER A 102 -7.02 0.82 -33.52
C SER A 102 -6.69 -0.42 -34.34
N SER A 103 -7.43 -0.56 -35.43
CA SER A 103 -7.05 -1.39 -36.59
C SER A 103 -7.76 -0.79 -37.80
N ARG A 104 -7.17 0.27 -38.36
CA ARG A 104 -7.38 0.68 -39.75
C ARG A 104 -6.02 0.82 -40.40
#